data_AF-A0A1N6G653-F1
#
_entry.id   AF-A0A1N6G653-F1
#
_cell.length_a   1.000
_cell.length_b   1.000
_cell.length_c   1.000
_cell.angle_alpha   90.00
_cell.angle_beta   90.00
_cell.angle_gamma   90.00
#
_symmetry.space_group_name_H-M   'P 1'
#
loop_
_entity.id
_entity.type
_entity.pdbx_description
1 polymer ?
#
loop_
_entity_poly.entity_id
_entity_poly.type
_entity_poly.pdbx_seq_one_letter_code
_entity_poly.pdbx_strand_id
1 'polypeptide(L)'
;MNSNFIIKKFKALTLVAVSGLGLLAFSLPSQATIIDFETFYIRNNDSSIVAPFDSDMLITENATGDGFHAETPRSGQKVGYGTSALNGLRLNTFNTVNWTTTPSATGAHPYLNMWVTDGTNYAVISSENFYMGTDFQTRTEWKVFEFGAGTNLDWLLDSGTASRPPSQYLRKDGSNVSLADLADNVVLYGGPGVGATGVGTGAPQGGFGFNVIFGDTQSNFLGQYDIAELSVTVSSETYFAGTANVPEPATFALLGLGLLGMSLSRRKAY
;
A
#
# COMPACT_ATOMS: atom_id res chain seq x y z
N MET A 1 -34.12 -60.49 -37.32
CA MET A 1 -34.30 -59.21 -36.61
C MET A 1 -33.19 -59.08 -35.58
N ASN A 2 -32.23 -58.16 -35.79
CA ASN A 2 -31.01 -58.02 -34.99
C ASN A 2 -31.19 -56.87 -33.96
N SER A 3 -31.35 -57.20 -32.68
CA SER A 3 -31.53 -56.24 -31.57
C SER A 3 -30.23 -55.59 -31.07
N ASN A 4 -29.08 -55.92 -31.64
CA ASN A 4 -27.77 -55.46 -31.17
C ASN A 4 -27.36 -54.04 -31.61
N PHE A 5 -28.22 -53.33 -32.34
CA PHE A 5 -27.87 -52.01 -32.90
C PHE A 5 -28.19 -50.82 -31.98
N ILE A 6 -29.01 -51.00 -30.94
CA ILE A 6 -29.50 -49.89 -30.10
C ILE A 6 -28.60 -49.63 -28.88
N ILE A 7 -27.91 -50.64 -28.34
CA ILE A 7 -27.14 -50.51 -27.09
C ILE A 7 -25.79 -49.78 -27.27
N LYS A 8 -25.22 -49.77 -28.48
CA LYS A 8 -23.93 -49.11 -28.73
C LYS A 8 -23.99 -47.58 -28.82
N LYS A 9 -25.18 -46.98 -29.03
CA LYS A 9 -25.32 -45.51 -29.13
C LYS A 9 -25.39 -44.80 -27.77
N PHE A 10 -25.73 -45.50 -26.69
CA PHE A 10 -25.83 -44.89 -25.34
C PHE A 10 -24.48 -44.76 -24.62
N LYS A 11 -23.51 -45.66 -24.90
CA LYS A 11 -22.16 -45.58 -24.28
C LYS A 11 -21.29 -44.47 -24.86
N ALA A 12 -21.49 -44.11 -26.13
CA ALA A 12 -20.77 -43.01 -26.77
C ALA A 12 -21.23 -41.63 -26.29
N LEU A 13 -22.47 -41.49 -25.83
CA LEU A 13 -23.01 -40.22 -25.34
C LEU A 13 -22.56 -39.88 -23.90
N THR A 14 -22.20 -40.90 -23.11
CA THR A 14 -21.79 -40.71 -21.70
C THR A 14 -20.31 -40.35 -21.57
N LEU A 15 -19.46 -40.78 -22.52
CA LEU A 15 -18.01 -40.53 -22.48
C LEU A 15 -17.62 -39.14 -23.03
N VAL A 16 -18.47 -38.54 -23.85
CA VAL A 16 -18.25 -37.17 -24.38
C VAL A 16 -18.59 -36.10 -23.34
N ALA A 17 -19.50 -36.38 -22.39
CA ALA A 17 -19.87 -35.44 -21.33
C ALA A 17 -18.79 -35.29 -20.24
N VAL A 18 -17.93 -36.29 -20.03
CA VAL A 18 -16.86 -36.26 -19.00
C VAL A 18 -15.58 -35.60 -19.50
N SER A 19 -15.36 -35.59 -20.82
CA SER A 19 -14.13 -35.06 -21.44
C SER A 19 -14.22 -33.57 -21.81
N GLY A 20 -15.44 -33.00 -21.86
CA GLY A 20 -15.68 -31.59 -22.19
C GLY A 20 -15.60 -30.62 -21.01
N LEU A 21 -15.50 -31.12 -19.77
CA LEU A 21 -15.43 -30.28 -18.56
C LEU A 21 -14.02 -29.79 -18.21
N GLY A 22 -12.98 -30.24 -18.94
CA GLY A 22 -11.57 -30.01 -18.57
C GLY A 22 -10.92 -28.76 -19.14
N LEU A 23 -11.62 -27.93 -19.92
CA LEU A 23 -11.01 -26.82 -20.69
C LEU A 23 -11.71 -25.47 -20.52
N LEU A 24 -12.52 -25.29 -19.48
CA LEU A 24 -12.80 -23.97 -18.95
C LEU A 24 -11.65 -23.59 -18.00
N ALA A 25 -10.49 -23.27 -18.59
CA ALA A 25 -9.49 -22.49 -17.91
C ALA A 25 -10.11 -21.10 -17.70
N PHE A 26 -10.85 -20.95 -16.60
CA PHE A 26 -11.33 -19.66 -16.16
C PHE A 26 -10.07 -18.79 -15.95
N SER A 27 -9.85 -17.84 -16.85
CA SER A 27 -9.02 -16.69 -16.56
C SER A 27 -9.72 -15.94 -15.45
N LEU A 28 -9.48 -16.37 -14.21
CA LEU A 28 -9.96 -15.66 -13.05
C LEU A 28 -9.39 -14.24 -13.16
N PRO A 29 -10.21 -13.19 -13.03
CA PRO A 29 -9.68 -11.85 -12.96
C PRO A 29 -8.64 -11.82 -11.84
N SER A 30 -7.49 -11.20 -12.12
CA SER A 30 -6.50 -10.86 -11.10
C SER A 30 -7.26 -10.26 -9.93
N GLN A 31 -7.29 -10.96 -8.79
CA GLN A 31 -7.91 -10.39 -7.61
C GLN A 31 -7.11 -9.14 -7.24
N ALA A 32 -7.82 -8.09 -6.84
CA ALA A 32 -7.21 -6.93 -6.22
C ALA A 32 -6.43 -7.41 -4.99
N THR A 33 -5.15 -7.04 -4.89
CA THR A 33 -4.34 -7.37 -3.72
C THR A 33 -4.75 -6.41 -2.61
N ILE A 34 -5.42 -6.92 -1.59
CA ILE A 34 -5.78 -6.14 -0.39
C ILE A 34 -4.63 -6.25 0.61
N ILE A 35 -4.18 -5.13 1.14
CA ILE A 35 -3.14 -5.05 2.16
C ILE A 35 -3.62 -4.25 3.37
N ASP A 36 -3.17 -4.67 4.54
CA ASP A 36 -3.49 -4.00 5.78
C ASP A 36 -2.70 -2.69 5.90
N PHE A 37 -3.39 -1.68 6.39
CA PHE A 37 -2.80 -0.44 6.88
C PHE A 37 -3.19 -0.29 8.35
N GLU A 38 -2.45 0.55 9.06
CA GLU A 38 -2.72 0.83 10.46
C GLU A 38 -2.63 2.33 10.73
N THR A 39 -3.54 2.83 11.56
CA THR A 39 -3.51 4.21 12.04
C THR A 39 -2.57 4.35 13.22
N PHE A 40 -1.82 5.45 13.29
CA PHE A 40 -0.90 5.72 14.39
C PHE A 40 -0.69 7.21 14.59
N TYR A 41 -0.30 7.57 15.81
CA TYR A 41 0.10 8.93 16.16
C TYR A 41 1.59 9.14 15.85
N ILE A 42 1.93 10.28 15.26
CA ILE A 42 3.32 10.68 15.00
C ILE A 42 3.69 11.78 15.96
N ARG A 43 4.83 11.62 16.62
CA ARG A 43 5.36 12.61 17.55
C ARG A 43 5.72 13.89 16.81
N ASN A 44 5.54 15.04 17.44
CA ASN A 44 6.15 16.25 16.91
C ASN A 44 6.67 17.19 18.01
N ASN A 45 7.89 17.65 17.73
CA ASN A 45 8.76 18.58 18.44
C ASN A 45 9.23 18.22 19.87
N ASP A 46 10.54 18.34 20.10
CA ASP A 46 11.24 18.26 21.40
C ASP A 46 11.22 16.92 22.17
N SER A 47 11.23 15.78 21.45
CA SER A 47 11.43 14.44 22.04
C SER A 47 10.39 14.04 23.10
N SER A 48 9.33 14.82 23.29
CA SER A 48 8.27 14.54 24.24
C SER A 48 6.91 14.97 23.67
N ILE A 49 6.05 13.99 23.35
CA ILE A 49 4.62 14.23 23.51
C ILE A 49 4.42 14.24 25.02
N VAL A 50 4.50 15.43 25.64
CA VAL A 50 4.01 15.56 27.00
C VAL A 50 2.50 15.67 26.86
N ALA A 51 1.80 14.61 27.27
CA ALA A 51 0.37 14.70 27.50
C ALA A 51 0.08 16.02 28.26
N PRO A 52 -0.88 16.84 27.84
CA PRO A 52 -2.00 16.48 26.97
C PRO A 52 -1.84 16.93 25.50
N PHE A 53 -0.63 17.00 24.91
CA PHE A 53 -0.47 17.47 23.52
C PHE A 53 -1.14 16.57 22.46
N ASP A 54 -1.44 15.34 22.81
CA ASP A 54 -2.19 14.35 22.02
C ASP A 54 -3.63 14.16 22.50
N SER A 55 -4.05 14.78 23.62
CA SER A 55 -5.34 14.47 24.25
C SER A 55 -6.56 14.89 23.43
N ASP A 56 -6.38 15.80 22.48
CA ASP A 56 -7.41 16.32 21.58
C ASP A 56 -7.15 15.95 20.11
N MET A 57 -6.13 15.15 19.84
CA MET A 57 -5.87 14.61 18.51
C MET A 57 -6.68 13.33 18.34
N LEU A 58 -7.24 13.14 17.15
CA LEU A 58 -7.98 11.93 16.82
C LEU A 58 -7.42 11.34 15.53
N ILE A 59 -7.22 10.02 15.52
CA ILE A 59 -7.17 9.24 14.28
C ILE A 59 -7.98 7.96 14.48
N THR A 60 -8.85 7.66 13.52
CA THR A 60 -9.67 6.45 13.52
C THR A 60 -9.67 5.86 12.13
N GLU A 61 -9.38 4.57 12.03
CA GLU A 61 -9.45 3.84 10.77
C GLU A 61 -10.90 3.67 10.32
N ASN A 62 -11.13 3.71 9.00
CA ASN A 62 -12.44 3.39 8.43
C ASN A 62 -12.82 1.94 8.77
N ALA A 63 -14.11 1.65 8.95
CA ALA A 63 -14.57 0.29 9.26
C ALA A 63 -14.18 -0.75 8.18
N THR A 64 -13.91 -0.29 6.96
CA THR A 64 -13.47 -1.06 5.79
C THR A 64 -11.96 -1.25 5.72
N GLY A 65 -11.16 -0.55 6.54
CA GLY A 65 -9.69 -0.55 6.49
C GLY A 65 -9.11 0.15 5.25
N ASP A 66 -9.90 0.95 4.54
CA ASP A 66 -9.50 1.56 3.26
C ASP A 66 -9.05 3.03 3.40
N GLY A 67 -8.84 3.49 4.62
CA GLY A 67 -8.52 4.88 4.92
C GLY A 67 -8.74 5.23 6.39
N PHE A 68 -8.76 6.53 6.68
CA PHE A 68 -8.88 7.04 8.04
C PHE A 68 -9.62 8.37 8.10
N HIS A 69 -10.14 8.67 9.28
CA HIS A 69 -10.53 10.00 9.74
C HIS A 69 -9.48 10.53 10.72
N ALA A 70 -9.08 11.79 10.58
CA ALA A 70 -8.14 12.45 11.48
C ALA A 70 -8.59 13.87 11.87
N GLU A 71 -8.26 14.26 13.10
CA GLU A 71 -8.41 15.62 13.61
C GLU A 71 -7.10 16.09 14.27
N THR A 72 -6.54 17.19 13.76
CA THR A 72 -5.33 17.84 14.29
C THR A 72 -5.66 19.29 14.67
N PRO A 73 -6.31 19.54 15.82
CA PRO A 73 -6.74 20.88 16.21
C PRO A 73 -5.60 21.87 16.49
N ARG A 74 -4.37 21.40 16.71
CA ARG A 74 -3.23 22.23 17.10
C ARG A 74 -2.02 22.06 16.19
N SER A 75 -1.28 23.15 16.04
CA SER A 75 -0.05 23.18 15.25
C SER A 75 0.97 22.21 15.83
N GLY A 76 1.66 21.48 14.98
CA GLY A 76 2.58 20.43 15.40
C GLY A 76 1.94 19.04 15.45
N GLN A 77 0.62 18.89 15.49
CA GLN A 77 0.06 17.53 15.55
C GLN A 77 0.23 16.78 14.23
N LYS A 78 0.56 15.49 14.32
CA LYS A 78 0.77 14.60 13.17
C LYS A 78 0.19 13.23 13.45
N VAL A 79 -0.48 12.67 12.47
CA VAL A 79 -0.98 11.31 12.46
C VAL A 79 -0.60 10.62 11.16
N GLY A 80 -0.56 9.29 11.18
CA GLY A 80 -0.19 8.50 10.02
C GLY A 80 -1.11 7.32 9.82
N TYR A 81 -1.17 6.90 8.56
CA TYR A 81 -1.78 5.65 8.12
C TYR A 81 -0.78 4.92 7.24
N GLY A 82 -0.30 3.76 7.70
CA GLY A 82 0.89 3.15 7.12
C GLY A 82 0.82 1.64 7.03
N THR A 83 1.69 1.07 6.21
CA THR A 83 1.76 -0.37 5.97
C THR A 83 3.21 -0.86 5.88
N SER A 84 3.42 -2.09 6.33
CA SER A 84 4.66 -2.85 6.10
C SER A 84 4.55 -3.82 4.93
N ALA A 85 3.36 -3.99 4.33
CA ALA A 85 3.12 -4.97 3.26
C ALA A 85 3.92 -4.67 1.99
N LEU A 86 4.34 -3.41 1.82
CA LEU A 86 5.14 -2.94 0.69
C LEU A 86 6.65 -2.93 0.99
N ASN A 87 7.08 -3.35 2.19
CA ASN A 87 8.49 -3.42 2.52
C ASN A 87 9.23 -4.43 1.62
N GLY A 88 10.44 -4.09 1.20
CA GLY A 88 11.26 -4.85 0.26
C GLY A 88 10.96 -4.56 -1.21
N LEU A 89 9.88 -3.84 -1.53
CA LEU A 89 9.62 -3.38 -2.89
C LEU A 89 10.56 -2.24 -3.27
N ARG A 90 11.04 -2.26 -4.52
CA ARG A 90 11.93 -1.23 -5.07
C ARG A 90 11.19 0.08 -5.23
N LEU A 91 11.75 1.17 -4.73
CA LEU A 91 11.05 2.45 -4.74
C LEU A 91 10.84 2.97 -6.18
N ASN A 92 11.79 2.71 -7.09
CA ASN A 92 11.68 3.11 -8.49
C ASN A 92 10.56 2.39 -9.27
N THR A 93 9.91 1.39 -8.68
CA THR A 93 8.76 0.70 -9.30
C THR A 93 7.40 1.26 -8.88
N PHE A 94 7.35 2.23 -7.96
CA PHE A 94 6.08 2.82 -7.53
C PHE A 94 5.56 3.79 -8.60
N ASN A 95 4.32 3.60 -9.04
CA ASN A 95 3.73 4.41 -10.11
C ASN A 95 2.82 5.49 -9.58
N THR A 96 1.87 5.14 -8.72
CA THR A 96 0.84 6.08 -8.26
C THR A 96 0.36 5.71 -6.87
N VAL A 97 -0.16 6.72 -6.18
CA VAL A 97 -0.95 6.56 -4.96
C VAL A 97 -2.21 7.39 -5.13
N ASN A 98 -3.35 6.83 -4.77
CA ASN A 98 -4.64 7.49 -4.95
C ASN A 98 -5.57 7.19 -3.77
N TRP A 99 -6.47 8.11 -3.49
CA TRP A 99 -7.56 7.95 -2.53
C TRP A 99 -8.66 8.95 -2.84
N THR A 100 -9.83 8.75 -2.26
CA THR A 100 -10.90 9.74 -2.26
C THR A 100 -10.88 10.54 -0.97
N THR A 101 -11.13 11.83 -1.08
CA THR A 101 -11.25 12.73 0.07
C THR A 101 -12.72 13.03 0.27
N THR A 102 -13.23 12.94 1.50
CA THR A 102 -14.63 13.26 1.76
C THR A 102 -14.88 14.77 1.65
N PRO A 103 -16.14 15.21 1.45
CA PRO A 103 -16.48 16.62 1.44
C PRO A 103 -16.22 17.37 2.77
N SER A 104 -16.03 16.66 3.89
CA SER A 104 -15.71 17.25 5.20
C SER A 104 -14.23 17.61 5.35
N ALA A 105 -13.36 17.18 4.43
CA ALA A 105 -11.94 17.44 4.53
C ALA A 105 -11.63 18.94 4.43
N THR A 106 -10.91 19.44 5.43
CA THR A 106 -10.49 20.84 5.56
C THR A 106 -9.00 20.89 5.89
N GLY A 107 -8.32 21.95 5.45
CA GLY A 107 -6.86 22.10 5.66
C GLY A 107 -6.01 21.60 4.48
N ALA A 108 -4.71 21.42 4.73
CA ALA A 108 -3.77 20.93 3.73
C ALA A 108 -3.93 19.42 3.45
N HIS A 109 -3.53 18.98 2.26
CA HIS A 109 -3.68 17.58 1.84
C HIS A 109 -2.62 16.68 2.51
N PRO A 110 -2.97 15.43 2.89
CA PRO A 110 -2.00 14.45 3.35
C PRO A 110 -0.81 14.30 2.39
N TYR A 111 0.36 13.95 2.94
CA TYR A 111 1.60 13.72 2.20
C TYR A 111 2.14 12.30 2.40
N LEU A 112 2.98 11.81 1.49
CA LEU A 112 3.69 10.54 1.67
C LEU A 112 4.94 10.73 2.48
N ASN A 113 5.21 9.77 3.35
CA ASN A 113 6.54 9.48 3.87
C ASN A 113 6.89 8.01 3.60
N MET A 114 7.99 7.80 2.88
CA MET A 114 8.49 6.48 2.52
C MET A 114 9.87 6.27 3.12
N TRP A 115 9.98 5.33 4.04
CA TRP A 115 11.26 4.88 4.56
C TRP A 115 11.95 4.00 3.55
N VAL A 116 13.18 4.37 3.18
CA VAL A 116 13.98 3.63 2.21
C VAL A 116 15.34 3.26 2.76
N THR A 117 15.89 2.16 2.23
CA THR A 117 17.22 1.66 2.56
C THR A 117 17.85 0.96 1.36
N ASP A 118 19.18 0.92 1.32
CA ASP A 118 19.99 0.05 0.46
C ASP A 118 20.55 -1.18 1.23
N GLY A 119 20.11 -1.38 2.48
CA GLY A 119 20.63 -2.37 3.43
C GLY A 119 21.71 -1.84 4.38
N THR A 120 22.30 -0.67 4.11
CA THR A 120 23.33 -0.02 4.95
C THR A 120 22.90 1.38 5.41
N ASN A 121 22.36 2.16 4.48
CA ASN A 121 21.90 3.53 4.65
C ASN A 121 20.38 3.59 4.75
N TYR A 122 19.86 4.73 5.19
CA TYR A 122 18.43 4.99 5.16
C TYR A 122 18.10 6.46 5.00
N ALA A 123 16.88 6.72 4.53
CA ALA A 123 16.27 8.04 4.45
C ALA A 123 14.74 7.95 4.45
N VAL A 124 14.07 9.09 4.66
CA VAL A 124 12.66 9.29 4.33
C VAL A 124 12.57 10.05 3.01
N ILE A 125 11.86 9.49 2.03
CA ILE A 125 11.45 10.19 0.81
C ILE A 125 10.01 10.68 0.98
N SER A 126 9.77 11.97 0.72
CA SER A 126 8.47 12.61 0.98
C SER A 126 7.95 13.41 -0.21
N SER A 127 6.63 13.40 -0.41
CA SER A 127 5.99 14.09 -1.53
C SER A 127 5.68 15.57 -1.27
N GLU A 128 5.46 15.98 -0.01
CA GLU A 128 5.01 17.27 0.61
C GLU A 128 4.02 18.19 -0.16
N ASN A 129 4.03 18.24 -1.48
CA ASN A 129 3.05 18.88 -2.36
C ASN A 129 1.95 17.88 -2.77
N PHE A 130 0.84 18.37 -3.31
CA PHE A 130 -0.25 17.53 -3.85
C PHE A 130 0.29 16.52 -4.88
N TYR A 131 0.05 15.22 -4.65
CA TYR A 131 0.61 14.12 -5.45
C TYR A 131 -0.41 13.03 -5.82
N MET A 132 -1.62 13.08 -5.27
CA MET A 132 -2.65 12.06 -5.54
C MET A 132 -2.86 11.87 -7.04
N GLY A 133 -2.81 10.62 -7.49
CA GLY A 133 -2.99 10.26 -8.89
C GLY A 133 -1.89 10.73 -9.85
N THR A 134 -0.82 11.36 -9.36
CA THR A 134 0.33 11.74 -10.20
C THR A 134 1.20 10.53 -10.51
N ASP A 135 1.82 10.53 -11.69
CA ASP A 135 2.78 9.52 -12.08
C ASP A 135 4.15 9.78 -11.43
N PHE A 136 4.53 8.90 -10.51
CA PHE A 136 5.76 9.00 -9.75
C PHE A 136 7.01 8.72 -10.58
N GLN A 137 6.85 8.09 -11.74
CA GLN A 137 7.93 7.85 -12.69
C GLN A 137 8.39 9.14 -13.37
N THR A 138 7.55 10.17 -13.38
CA THR A 138 7.85 11.47 -14.01
C THR A 138 7.78 12.66 -13.05
N ARG A 139 7.14 12.50 -11.88
CA ARG A 139 7.10 13.52 -10.82
C ARG A 139 8.50 13.76 -10.24
N THR A 140 8.94 15.01 -10.21
CA THR A 140 10.26 15.43 -9.72
C THR A 140 10.25 16.20 -8.41
N GLU A 141 9.20 16.05 -7.61
CA GLU A 141 8.98 16.81 -6.38
C GLU A 141 9.12 15.91 -5.15
N TRP A 142 10.32 15.32 -5.00
CA TRP A 142 10.64 14.44 -3.89
C TRP A 142 11.63 15.10 -2.94
N LYS A 143 11.24 15.20 -1.66
CA LYS A 143 12.11 15.70 -0.60
C LYS A 143 12.71 14.56 0.18
N VAL A 144 13.89 14.80 0.75
CA VAL A 144 14.56 13.84 1.63
C VAL A 144 14.55 14.39 3.06
N PHE A 145 14.16 13.55 4.00
CA PHE A 145 14.22 13.82 5.43
C PHE A 145 14.89 12.65 6.14
N GLU A 146 15.22 12.85 7.42
CA GLU A 146 15.61 11.81 8.37
C GLU A 146 16.49 10.70 7.77
N PHE A 147 17.75 11.03 7.53
CA PHE A 147 18.73 10.14 6.91
C PHE A 147 19.88 9.84 7.89
N GLY A 148 20.54 8.70 7.68
CA GLY A 148 21.62 8.23 8.55
C GLY A 148 22.79 9.21 8.68
N ALA A 149 23.76 8.87 9.54
CA ALA A 149 24.90 9.75 9.86
C ALA A 149 25.80 10.11 8.66
N GLY A 150 25.65 9.44 7.52
CA GLY A 150 26.30 9.82 6.26
C GLY A 150 25.63 11.04 5.64
N THR A 151 26.40 12.10 5.36
CA THR A 151 25.88 13.29 4.67
C THR A 151 25.69 13.08 3.16
N ASN A 152 26.17 11.95 2.62
CA ASN A 152 26.07 11.64 1.20
C ASN A 152 24.78 10.85 0.91
N LEU A 153 24.03 11.30 -0.09
CA LEU A 153 22.79 10.68 -0.58
C LEU A 153 22.99 9.94 -1.92
N ASP A 154 24.23 9.83 -2.43
CA ASP A 154 24.53 9.19 -3.72
C ASP A 154 24.01 7.75 -3.79
N TRP A 155 23.93 7.07 -2.65
CA TRP A 155 23.38 5.70 -2.55
C TRP A 155 21.92 5.59 -2.99
N LEU A 156 21.17 6.70 -3.02
CA LEU A 156 19.80 6.73 -3.55
C LEU A 156 19.75 6.65 -5.07
N LEU A 157 20.87 6.84 -5.78
CA LEU A 157 20.93 6.97 -7.23
C LEU A 157 21.87 5.91 -7.82
N ASP A 158 21.54 5.36 -8.99
CA ASP A 158 22.44 4.41 -9.68
C ASP A 158 23.74 5.08 -10.18
N SER A 159 23.71 6.41 -10.32
CA SER A 159 24.80 7.22 -10.84
C SER A 159 24.56 8.71 -10.59
N GLY A 160 25.63 9.50 -10.70
CA GLY A 160 25.60 10.95 -10.53
C GLY A 160 25.88 11.37 -9.09
N THR A 161 25.78 12.67 -8.84
CA THR A 161 25.95 13.25 -7.50
C THR A 161 24.60 13.66 -6.94
N ALA A 162 24.21 13.07 -5.81
CA ALA A 162 23.05 13.47 -5.06
C ALA A 162 23.34 14.77 -4.30
N SER A 163 22.36 15.67 -4.29
CA SER A 163 22.39 16.86 -3.45
C SER A 163 21.03 17.16 -2.87
N ARG A 164 21.05 17.84 -1.73
CA ARG A 164 19.86 18.27 -0.99
C ARG A 164 20.03 19.74 -0.59
N PRO A 165 19.55 20.70 -1.38
CA PRO A 165 19.61 22.11 -1.05
C PRO A 165 18.70 22.44 0.16
N PRO A 166 18.69 23.69 0.67
CA PRO A 166 17.81 24.09 1.77
C PRO A 166 16.31 23.86 1.53
N SER A 167 15.86 23.76 0.27
CA SER A 167 14.48 23.38 -0.09
C SER A 167 14.20 21.88 0.01
N GLN A 168 15.21 21.09 0.37
CA GLN A 168 15.16 19.68 0.76
C GLN A 168 14.83 18.68 -0.37
N TYR A 169 14.61 19.16 -1.60
CA TYR A 169 14.43 18.31 -2.77
C TYR A 169 15.66 17.45 -3.05
N LEU A 170 15.46 16.17 -3.36
CA LEU A 170 16.51 15.32 -3.88
C LEU A 170 16.86 15.76 -5.30
N ARG A 171 18.15 15.97 -5.55
CA ARG A 171 18.67 16.36 -6.85
C ARG A 171 19.80 15.44 -7.29
N LYS A 172 19.81 15.10 -8.57
CA LYS A 172 20.91 14.45 -9.29
C LYS A 172 21.57 15.47 -10.20
N ASP A 173 22.84 15.73 -9.98
CA ASP A 173 23.64 16.65 -10.80
C ASP A 173 23.00 18.04 -10.97
N GLY A 174 22.34 18.51 -9.89
CA GLY A 174 21.67 19.82 -9.83
C GLY A 174 20.21 19.84 -10.30
N SER A 175 19.70 18.76 -10.90
CA SER A 175 18.31 18.64 -11.35
C SER A 175 17.49 17.82 -10.36
N ASN A 176 16.22 18.16 -10.15
CA ASN A 176 15.34 17.35 -9.30
C ASN A 176 15.11 15.97 -9.91
N VAL A 177 15.02 14.94 -9.07
CA VAL A 177 14.86 13.55 -9.49
C VAL A 177 13.41 13.09 -9.41
N SER A 178 13.07 12.11 -10.24
CA SER A 178 11.86 11.28 -10.13
C SER A 178 12.14 9.98 -9.38
N LEU A 179 11.11 9.15 -9.12
CA LEU A 179 11.37 7.82 -8.57
C LEU A 179 12.10 6.92 -9.57
N ALA A 180 11.94 7.14 -10.88
CA ALA A 180 12.64 6.37 -11.91
C ALA A 180 14.16 6.59 -11.92
N ASP A 181 14.64 7.68 -11.32
CA ASP A 181 16.07 7.98 -11.17
C ASP A 181 16.72 7.28 -9.97
N LEU A 182 15.92 6.68 -9.08
CA LEU A 182 16.41 6.01 -7.88
C LEU A 182 17.01 4.65 -8.20
N ALA A 183 18.03 4.29 -7.43
CA ALA A 183 18.75 3.05 -7.62
C ALA A 183 17.88 1.80 -7.38
N ASP A 184 18.18 0.74 -8.12
CA ASP A 184 17.44 -0.53 -8.08
C ASP A 184 17.49 -1.26 -6.73
N ASN A 185 18.52 -0.97 -5.93
CA ASN A 185 18.71 -1.52 -4.58
C ASN A 185 18.04 -0.68 -3.49
N VAL A 186 17.44 0.46 -3.82
CA VAL A 186 16.68 1.30 -2.88
C VAL A 186 15.29 0.71 -2.73
N VAL A 187 15.03 0.14 -1.56
CA VAL A 187 13.76 -0.52 -1.24
C VAL A 187 13.05 0.16 -0.09
N LEU A 188 11.72 0.02 -0.03
CA LEU A 188 10.98 0.34 1.18
C LEU A 188 11.41 -0.58 2.34
N TYR A 189 11.45 -0.04 3.54
CA TYR A 189 11.63 -0.83 4.76
C TYR A 189 10.92 -0.16 5.93
N GLY A 190 10.69 -0.87 7.03
CA GLY A 190 9.88 -0.37 8.17
C GLY A 190 10.47 0.82 8.94
N GLY A 191 11.52 1.47 8.45
CA GLY A 191 12.23 2.50 9.17
C GLY A 191 13.23 1.93 10.18
N PRO A 192 14.13 2.78 10.70
CA PRO A 192 15.15 2.33 11.62
C PRO A 192 14.56 2.17 13.04
N GLY A 193 15.27 1.44 13.90
CA GLY A 193 14.87 1.28 15.29
C GLY A 193 14.91 2.61 16.07
N VAL A 194 14.28 2.61 17.25
CA VAL A 194 14.18 3.82 18.08
C VAL A 194 15.56 4.36 18.46
N GLY A 195 15.76 5.67 18.28
CA GLY A 195 17.00 6.35 18.63
C GLY A 195 18.11 6.26 17.57
N ALA A 196 17.78 5.84 16.35
CA ALA A 196 18.71 5.87 15.23
C ALA A 196 19.22 7.29 14.93
N THR A 197 20.48 7.39 14.48
CA THR A 197 21.14 8.68 14.27
C THR A 197 20.55 9.44 13.08
N GLY A 198 20.36 10.76 13.20
CA GLY A 198 19.80 11.55 12.10
C GLY A 198 18.31 11.32 11.86
N VAL A 199 17.65 10.57 12.74
CA VAL A 199 16.20 10.35 12.75
C VAL A 199 15.58 11.25 13.80
N GLY A 200 14.68 12.11 13.35
CA GLY A 200 13.91 12.99 14.21
C GLY A 200 12.72 12.26 14.83
N THR A 201 11.75 13.04 15.29
CA THR A 201 10.46 12.51 15.73
C THR A 201 9.39 12.57 14.64
N GLY A 202 9.72 13.13 13.46
CA GLY A 202 8.76 13.54 12.44
C GLY A 202 8.31 12.42 11.50
N ALA A 203 8.96 11.27 11.53
CA ALA A 203 8.52 10.06 10.84
C ALA A 203 8.41 8.86 11.82
N PRO A 204 7.53 7.89 11.53
CA PRO A 204 7.38 6.69 12.36
C PRO A 204 8.68 5.88 12.39
N GLN A 205 9.06 5.35 13.55
CA GLN A 205 10.25 4.51 13.69
C GLN A 205 9.81 3.05 13.88
N GLY A 206 10.37 2.13 13.09
CA GLY A 206 10.23 0.67 13.29
C GLY A 206 8.81 0.10 13.13
N GLY A 207 8.22 0.20 11.93
CA GLY A 207 7.00 -0.51 11.57
C GLY A 207 6.66 -0.38 10.08
N PHE A 208 6.28 0.82 9.66
CA PHE A 208 5.66 1.07 8.36
C PHE A 208 6.62 1.75 7.39
N GLY A 209 6.93 1.08 6.28
CA GLY A 209 7.80 1.65 5.25
C GLY A 209 7.09 2.66 4.36
N PHE A 210 5.79 2.49 4.16
CA PHE A 210 4.95 3.39 3.38
C PHE A 210 3.90 4.03 4.29
N ASN A 211 3.80 5.37 4.26
CA ASN A 211 2.94 6.11 5.17
C ASN A 211 2.25 7.28 4.47
N VAL A 212 0.95 7.42 4.70
CA VAL A 212 0.17 8.64 4.40
C VAL A 212 0.07 9.44 5.70
N ILE A 213 0.53 10.69 5.68
CA ILE A 213 0.66 11.55 6.86
C ILE A 213 -0.27 12.74 6.75
N PHE A 214 -1.01 13.02 7.81
CA PHE A 214 -1.78 14.26 7.97
C PHE A 214 -1.28 15.03 9.21
N GLY A 215 -1.04 16.32 9.06
CA GLY A 215 -0.42 17.15 10.09
C GLY A 215 0.98 17.64 9.72
N ASP A 216 1.39 18.81 10.22
CA ASP A 216 2.79 19.25 10.16
C ASP A 216 3.24 20.00 11.43
N THR A 217 4.55 20.21 11.58
CA THR A 217 5.19 21.16 12.49
C THR A 217 4.67 22.59 12.32
N GLN A 218 4.16 22.92 11.14
CA GLN A 218 3.60 24.22 10.83
C GLN A 218 2.08 24.23 11.02
N SER A 219 1.51 25.43 11.26
CA SER A 219 0.08 25.62 11.51
C SER A 219 -0.82 25.48 10.27
N ASN A 220 -0.34 24.87 9.19
CA ASN A 220 -1.02 24.72 7.91
C ASN A 220 -1.84 23.43 7.78
N PHE A 221 -1.69 22.49 8.72
CA PHE A 221 -2.46 21.24 8.79
C PHE A 221 -3.35 21.21 10.04
N LEU A 222 -4.20 22.24 10.19
CA LEU A 222 -5.23 22.26 11.21
C LEU A 222 -6.56 21.86 10.59
N GLY A 223 -7.27 20.94 11.24
CA GLY A 223 -8.65 20.60 10.86
C GLY A 223 -8.92 19.11 10.86
N GLN A 224 -9.96 18.75 10.12
CA GLN A 224 -10.43 17.38 9.96
C GLN A 224 -10.13 16.92 8.54
N TYR A 225 -9.60 15.72 8.40
CA TYR A 225 -9.35 15.11 7.10
C TYR A 225 -9.78 13.65 7.09
N ASP A 226 -10.46 13.27 6.02
CA ASP A 226 -10.89 11.90 5.81
C ASP A 226 -10.39 11.42 4.46
N ILE A 227 -9.84 10.22 4.43
CA ILE A 227 -9.53 9.50 3.20
C ILE A 227 -10.24 8.14 3.16
N ALA A 228 -10.58 7.71 1.96
CA ALA A 228 -11.11 6.37 1.69
C ALA A 228 -10.56 5.85 0.34
N GLU A 229 -10.80 4.58 0.05
CA GLU A 229 -10.37 3.93 -1.20
C GLU A 229 -8.87 4.09 -1.50
N LEU A 230 -8.03 4.08 -0.45
CA LEU A 230 -6.58 4.20 -0.60
C LEU A 230 -6.02 3.05 -1.45
N SER A 231 -5.28 3.40 -2.49
CA SER A 231 -4.60 2.45 -3.37
C SER A 231 -3.19 2.90 -3.71
N VAL A 232 -2.31 1.92 -3.89
CA VAL A 232 -0.92 2.10 -4.29
C VAL A 232 -0.66 1.21 -5.51
N THR A 233 -0.18 1.78 -6.61
CA THR A 233 0.21 1.00 -7.78
C THR A 233 1.73 0.88 -7.84
N VAL A 234 2.21 -0.35 -7.92
CA VAL A 234 3.64 -0.68 -8.06
C VAL A 234 3.80 -1.58 -9.28
N SER A 235 4.61 -1.14 -10.23
CA SER A 235 4.76 -1.72 -11.57
C SER A 235 3.43 -1.85 -12.33
N SER A 236 2.76 -2.99 -12.21
CA SER A 236 1.47 -3.27 -12.86
C SER A 236 0.47 -3.89 -11.88
N GLU A 237 0.80 -3.89 -10.59
CA GLU A 237 -0.05 -4.38 -9.53
C GLU A 237 -0.59 -3.21 -8.71
N THR A 238 -1.90 -3.23 -8.43
CA THR A 238 -2.54 -2.25 -7.54
C THR A 238 -2.90 -2.93 -6.23
N TYR A 239 -2.35 -2.38 -5.15
CA TYR A 239 -2.65 -2.75 -3.78
C TYR A 239 -3.71 -1.80 -3.24
N PHE A 240 -4.77 -2.35 -2.66
CA PHE A 240 -5.82 -1.58 -2.02
C PHE A 240 -5.68 -1.72 -0.51
N ALA A 241 -5.77 -0.59 0.20
CA ALA A 241 -5.96 -0.63 1.64
C ALA A 241 -7.33 -1.25 1.92
N GLY A 242 -7.38 -2.16 2.88
CA GLY A 242 -8.64 -2.74 3.32
C GLY A 242 -8.41 -3.88 4.28
N THR A 243 -9.45 -4.25 5.02
CA THR A 243 -9.48 -5.56 5.65
C THR A 243 -9.85 -6.57 4.58
N ALA A 244 -8.92 -7.47 4.24
CA ALA A 244 -9.22 -8.56 3.31
C ALA A 244 -10.35 -9.41 3.92
N ASN A 245 -11.58 -9.23 3.42
CA ASN A 245 -12.62 -10.22 3.60
C ASN A 245 -12.15 -11.44 2.83
N VAL A 246 -11.43 -12.36 3.48
CA VAL A 246 -10.96 -13.62 2.88
C VAL A 246 -12.20 -14.26 2.26
N PRO A 247 -12.38 -14.21 0.93
CA PRO A 247 -13.55 -14.80 0.32
C PRO A 247 -13.44 -16.28 0.64
N GLU A 248 -14.46 -16.86 1.27
CA GLU A 248 -14.44 -18.31 1.49
C GLU A 248 -14.11 -18.96 0.14
N PRO A 249 -13.00 -19.71 0.05
CA PRO A 249 -12.51 -20.16 -1.23
C PRO A 249 -13.65 -20.80 -2.02
N ALA A 250 -13.86 -20.37 -3.27
CA ALA A 250 -14.90 -20.96 -4.13
C ALA A 250 -14.76 -22.49 -4.23
N THR A 251 -13.59 -23.03 -3.91
CA THR A 251 -13.33 -24.46 -3.70
C THR A 251 -14.18 -25.10 -2.60
N PHE A 252 -14.53 -24.42 -1.50
CA PHE A 252 -15.50 -24.93 -0.51
C PHE A 252 -16.91 -24.98 -1.05
N ALA A 253 -17.33 -23.96 -1.82
CA ALA A 253 -18.62 -23.99 -2.51
C ALA A 253 -18.68 -25.12 -3.55
N LEU A 254 -17.61 -25.31 -4.34
CA LEU A 254 -17.49 -26.39 -5.30
C LEU A 254 -17.44 -27.77 -4.63
N LEU A 255 -16.73 -27.90 -3.51
CA LEU A 255 -16.70 -29.11 -2.70
C LEU A 255 -18.10 -29.42 -2.15
N GLY A 256 -18.79 -28.41 -1.62
CA GLY A 256 -20.16 -28.52 -1.13
C GLY A 256 -21.14 -28.95 -2.23
N LEU A 257 -21.08 -28.32 -3.41
CA LEU A 257 -21.89 -28.69 -4.57
C LEU A 257 -21.57 -30.09 -5.10
N GLY A 258 -20.29 -30.48 -5.08
CA GLY A 258 -19.85 -31.83 -5.45
C GLY A 258 -20.40 -32.90 -4.50
N LEU A 259 -20.31 -32.66 -3.19
CA LEU A 259 -20.90 -33.53 -2.17
C LEU A 259 -22.43 -33.62 -2.30
N LEU A 260 -23.10 -32.48 -2.55
CA LEU A 260 -24.54 -32.44 -2.79
C LEU A 260 -24.93 -33.28 -4.02
N GLY A 261 -24.23 -33.12 -5.15
CA GLY A 261 -24.44 -33.90 -6.36
C GLY A 261 -24.25 -35.41 -6.14
N MET A 262 -23.23 -35.81 -5.39
CA MET A 262 -23.01 -37.22 -5.02
C MET A 262 -24.13 -37.76 -4.12
N SER A 263 -24.65 -36.95 -3.19
CA SER A 263 -25.75 -37.38 -2.32
C SER A 263 -27.08 -37.54 -3.07
N LEU A 264 -27.37 -36.66 -4.04
CA LEU A 264 -28.58 -36.70 -4.86
C LEU A 264 -28.56 -37.85 -5.88
N SER A 265 -27.40 -38.16 -6.45
CA SER A 265 -27.24 -39.27 -7.42
C SER A 265 -27.48 -40.65 -6.80
N ARG A 266 -27.24 -40.82 -5.49
CA ARG A 266 -27.50 -42.09 -4.78
C ARG A 266 -28.98 -42.39 -4.54
N ARG A 267 -29.89 -41.41 -4.65
CA ARG A 267 -31.33 -41.60 -4.37
C ARG A 267 -32.14 -42.22 -5.52
N LYS A 268 -31.58 -42.38 -6.71
CA LYS A 268 -32.29 -42.95 -7.89
C LYS A 268 -32.08 -44.46 -8.09
N ALA A 269 -31.41 -45.15 -7.16
CA ALA A 269 -31.05 -46.56 -7.29
C ALA A 269 -31.98 -47.54 -6.52
N TYR A 270 -33.15 -47.08 -6.07
CA TYR A 270 -34.19 -47.92 -5.43
C TYR A 270 -35.54 -47.69 -6.07
#